data_AF-A0A821RSJ7-F1
#
_entry.id   AF-A0A821RSJ7-F1
#
_cell.length_a   1.000
_cell.length_b   1.000
_cell.length_c   1.000
_cell.angle_alpha   90.00
_cell.angle_beta   90.00
_cell.angle_gamma   90.00
#
_symmetry.space_group_name_H-M   'P 1'
#
loop_
_entity.id
_entity.type
_entity.pdbx_description
1 polymer ?
#
loop_
_entity_poly.entity_id
_entity_poly.type
_entity_poly.pdbx_seq_one_letter_code
_entity_poly.pdbx_strand_id
1 'polypeptide(L)'
;MNTSKGYFYWPRTSINKKIAKYCPFGSAAWLRNSNEYARAWYTCSSKGQWINFDVSQCAFQTNISRVFDYLSLNETNLLSSLVKYLSEMFLKLLGIVFNELF
;
A
#
# COMPACT_ATOMS: atom_id res chain seq x y z
N MET A 1 24.66 2.93 -7.68
CA MET A 1 24.51 2.05 -6.49
C MET A 1 23.14 1.43 -6.52
N ASN A 2 23.00 0.20 -6.02
CA ASN A 2 21.68 -0.40 -5.75
C ASN A 2 21.18 0.16 -4.42
N THR A 3 19.89 0.48 -4.29
CA THR A 3 19.33 0.97 -3.02
C THR A 3 17.92 0.43 -2.81
N SER A 4 17.59 0.13 -1.56
CA SER A 4 16.22 -0.11 -1.12
C SER A 4 15.69 1.17 -0.47
N LYS A 5 14.50 1.63 -0.90
CA LYS A 5 13.81 2.75 -0.25
C LYS A 5 12.31 2.58 -0.39
N GLY A 6 11.60 2.69 0.74
CA GLY A 6 10.20 2.27 0.82
C GLY A 6 10.06 0.76 0.56
N TYR A 7 9.05 0.37 -0.20
CA TYR A 7 8.81 -1.02 -0.62
C TYR A 7 9.55 -1.42 -1.92
N PHE A 8 10.48 -0.59 -2.39
CA PHE A 8 11.08 -0.73 -3.72
C PHE A 8 12.57 -1.03 -3.66
N TYR A 9 13.00 -1.93 -4.54
CA TYR A 9 14.40 -2.12 -4.91
C TYR A 9 14.75 -1.35 -6.19
N TRP A 10 15.73 -0.47 -6.08
CA TRP A 10 16.20 0.39 -7.15
C TRP A 10 17.56 -0.08 -7.67
N PRO A 11 17.63 -0.60 -8.91
CA PRO A 11 18.88 -1.09 -9.48
C PRO A 11 19.81 0.06 -9.83
N ARG A 12 21.11 -0.22 -9.92
CA ARG A 12 22.12 0.73 -10.40
C ARG A 12 21.66 1.35 -11.72
N THR A 13 21.57 2.67 -11.70
CA THR A 13 21.08 3.48 -12.82
C THR A 13 22.10 4.57 -13.13
N SER A 14 22.21 4.94 -14.40
CA SER A 14 23.03 6.07 -14.86
C SER A 14 22.65 7.38 -14.17
N ILE A 15 23.63 8.26 -14.02
CA ILE A 15 23.43 9.60 -13.45
C ILE A 15 22.42 10.43 -14.25
N ASN A 16 21.74 11.36 -13.59
CA ASN A 16 20.70 12.24 -14.15
C ASN A 16 19.50 11.51 -14.77
N LYS A 17 19.24 10.26 -14.35
CA LYS A 17 18.12 9.47 -14.87
C LYS A 17 17.04 9.28 -13.80
N LYS A 18 15.80 9.60 -14.17
CA LYS A 18 14.59 9.27 -13.41
C LYS A 18 14.12 7.88 -13.83
N ILE A 19 13.88 7.01 -12.87
CA ILE A 19 13.35 5.67 -13.11
C ILE A 19 12.02 5.50 -12.39
N ALA A 20 11.18 4.64 -12.96
CA ALA A 20 9.87 4.32 -12.43
C ALA A 20 9.78 2.83 -12.07
N LYS A 21 9.05 2.52 -11.00
CA LYS A 21 8.72 1.16 -10.58
C LYS A 21 7.22 1.08 -10.30
N TYR A 22 6.59 -0.03 -10.66
CA TYR A 22 5.18 -0.25 -10.35
C TYR A 22 4.98 -0.36 -8.84
N CYS A 23 3.93 0.28 -8.33
CA CYS A 23 3.57 0.18 -6.92
C CYS A 23 3.06 -1.25 -6.59
N PRO A 24 3.26 -1.74 -5.36
CA PRO A 24 2.75 -3.04 -4.91
C PRO A 24 1.20 -3.09 -4.92
N PHE A 25 0.61 -4.29 -4.99
CA PHE A 25 -0.83 -4.52 -5.20
C PHE A 25 -1.74 -3.66 -4.30
N GLY A 26 -2.83 -3.12 -4.87
CA GLY A 26 -3.84 -2.35 -4.13
C GLY A 26 -3.56 -0.85 -3.94
N SER A 27 -2.42 -0.35 -4.43
CA SER A 27 -2.09 1.08 -4.39
C SER A 27 -2.56 1.81 -5.66
N ALA A 28 -3.02 3.06 -5.50
CA ALA A 28 -3.66 3.93 -6.51
C ALA A 28 -5.13 3.68 -6.83
N ALA A 29 -5.99 3.66 -5.82
CA ALA A 29 -7.41 3.52 -6.08
C ALA A 29 -8.08 4.75 -6.74
N TRP A 30 -7.36 5.86 -6.89
CA TRP A 30 -7.77 6.99 -7.76
C TRP A 30 -7.47 6.76 -9.25
N LEU A 31 -6.60 5.82 -9.60
CA LEU A 31 -6.32 5.45 -11.01
C LEU A 31 -7.35 4.46 -11.58
N ARG A 32 -8.45 4.21 -10.87
CA ARG A 32 -9.48 3.20 -11.21
C ARG A 32 -10.10 3.37 -12.61
N ASN A 33 -9.96 4.55 -13.23
CA ASN A 33 -10.45 4.86 -14.59
C ASN A 33 -9.34 5.10 -15.62
N SER A 34 -8.06 4.95 -15.26
CA SER A 34 -6.95 5.04 -16.21
C SER A 34 -6.37 3.65 -16.44
N ASN A 35 -6.08 3.29 -17.69
CA ASN A 35 -5.30 2.09 -18.03
C ASN A 35 -3.82 2.17 -17.57
N GLU A 36 -3.49 3.19 -16.78
CA GLU A 36 -2.15 3.42 -16.27
C GLU A 36 -1.98 2.77 -14.90
N TYR A 37 -0.93 1.97 -14.75
CA TYR A 37 -0.51 1.43 -13.47
C TYR A 37 0.16 2.52 -12.62
N ALA A 38 -0.13 2.51 -11.32
CA ALA A 38 0.53 3.33 -10.33
C ALA A 38 2.06 3.14 -10.34
N ARG A 39 2.81 4.23 -10.28
CA ARG A 39 4.28 4.17 -10.24
C ARG A 39 4.88 4.99 -9.10
N ALA A 40 5.96 4.46 -8.53
CA ALA A 40 6.93 5.23 -7.76
C ALA A 40 8.04 5.71 -8.68
N TRP A 41 8.64 6.85 -8.34
CA TRP A 41 9.82 7.36 -9.03
C TRP A 41 10.98 7.62 -8.08
N TYR A 42 12.17 7.46 -8.64
CA TYR A 42 13.40 7.87 -7.98
C TYR A 42 14.40 8.37 -9.01
N THR A 43 15.18 9.38 -8.65
CA THR A 43 16.14 10.02 -9.56
C THR A 43 17.55 9.76 -9.09
N CYS A 44 18.43 9.32 -9.98
CA CYS A 44 19.86 9.30 -9.73
C CYS A 44 20.44 10.68 -10.08
N SER A 45 21.01 11.38 -9.10
CA SER A 45 21.64 12.70 -9.31
C SER A 45 22.94 12.60 -10.12
N SER A 46 23.46 13.76 -10.55
CA SER A 46 24.77 13.89 -11.18
C SER A 46 25.92 13.40 -10.29
N LYS A 47 25.74 13.42 -8.97
CA LYS A 47 26.70 12.92 -7.97
C LYS A 47 26.59 11.40 -7.73
N GLY A 48 25.75 10.69 -8.48
CA GLY A 48 25.51 9.26 -8.29
C GLY A 48 24.71 8.92 -7.04
N GLN A 49 24.13 9.93 -6.38
CA GLN A 49 23.28 9.78 -5.20
C GLN A 49 21.82 9.73 -5.60
N TRP A 50 21.04 8.88 -4.94
CA TRP A 50 19.61 8.81 -5.16
C TRP A 50 18.88 9.98 -4.47
N ILE A 51 18.05 10.70 -5.23
CA ILE A 51 17.32 11.91 -4.82
C ILE A 51 15.89 11.91 -5.38
N ASN A 52 15.02 12.77 -4.84
CA ASN A 52 13.66 12.99 -5.34
C ASN A 52 12.84 11.68 -5.41
N PHE A 53 12.71 11.02 -4.26
CA PHE A 53 11.84 9.84 -4.11
C PHE A 53 10.39 10.28 -4.06
N ASP A 54 9.59 9.83 -5.03
CA ASP A 54 8.18 10.19 -5.19
C ASP A 54 7.32 8.92 -5.22
N VAL A 55 6.40 8.81 -4.26
CA VAL A 55 5.45 7.71 -4.11
C VAL A 55 4.01 8.23 -4.04
N SER A 56 3.77 9.44 -4.53
CA SER A 56 2.45 10.08 -4.52
C SER A 56 1.36 9.19 -5.14
N GLN A 57 1.67 8.44 -6.19
CA GLN A 57 0.74 7.49 -6.78
C GLN A 57 0.62 6.16 -6.03
N CYS A 58 1.58 5.80 -5.19
CA CYS A 58 1.53 4.54 -4.45
C CYS A 58 0.77 4.64 -3.12
N ALA A 59 0.07 5.75 -2.86
CA ALA A 59 -0.74 5.85 -1.67
C ALA A 59 -2.02 5.00 -1.82
N PHE A 60 -2.49 4.47 -0.69
CA PHE A 60 -3.67 3.63 -0.61
C PHE A 60 -4.92 4.51 -0.43
N GLN A 61 -6.07 4.09 -0.95
CA GLN A 61 -7.32 4.87 -0.87
C GLN A 61 -7.75 5.16 0.56
N THR A 62 -7.44 4.26 1.49
CA THR A 62 -7.87 4.34 2.88
C THR A 62 -6.86 3.65 3.81
N ASN A 63 -6.80 4.07 5.08
CA ASN A 63 -6.04 3.38 6.13
C ASN A 63 -6.49 1.90 6.30
N ILE A 64 -7.69 1.55 5.85
CA ILE A 64 -8.25 0.19 5.87
C ILE A 64 -7.47 -0.74 4.94
N SER A 65 -6.98 -0.24 3.79
CA SER A 65 -6.17 -1.04 2.86
C SER A 65 -4.82 -1.48 3.47
N ARG A 66 -4.24 -0.70 4.40
CA ARG A 66 -3.01 -1.10 5.13
C ARG A 66 -3.22 -2.31 6.04
N VAL A 67 -4.44 -2.49 6.55
CA VAL A 67 -4.78 -3.67 7.37
C VAL A 67 -4.74 -4.93 6.49
N PHE A 68 -5.18 -4.85 5.24
CA PHE A 68 -5.11 -5.97 4.30
C PHE A 68 -3.67 -6.34 3.93
N ASP A 69 -2.74 -5.40 3.82
CA ASP A 69 -1.32 -5.69 3.61
C ASP A 69 -0.69 -6.45 4.79
N TYR A 70 -1.06 -6.09 6.03
CA TYR A 70 -0.61 -6.84 7.22
C TYR A 70 -1.19 -8.26 7.27
N LEU A 71 -2.42 -8.43 6.80
CA LEU A 71 -3.10 -9.73 6.74
C LEU A 71 -2.58 -10.62 5.58
N SER A 72 -2.16 -10.02 4.46
CA SER A 72 -1.71 -10.73 3.26
C SER A 72 -0.33 -11.37 3.37
N LEU A 73 0.51 -10.93 4.31
CA LEU A 73 1.89 -11.41 4.41
C LEU A 73 2.08 -12.60 5.36
N ASN A 74 1.11 -12.88 6.24
CA ASN A 74 1.28 -13.86 7.30
C ASN A 74 0.29 -15.05 7.30
N GLU A 75 -0.85 -14.99 6.61
CA GLU A 75 -1.83 -16.08 6.70
C GLU A 75 -2.46 -16.46 5.35
N THR A 76 -2.33 -17.74 4.98
CA THR A 76 -3.08 -18.41 3.88
C THR A 76 -4.60 -18.44 4.11
N ASN A 77 -5.07 -18.03 5.29
CA ASN A 77 -6.48 -18.07 5.71
C ASN A 77 -7.08 -16.68 5.93
N LEU A 78 -6.61 -15.69 5.17
CA LEU A 78 -7.06 -14.30 5.14
C LEU A 78 -8.59 -14.15 5.19
N LEU A 79 -9.33 -15.00 4.46
CA LEU A 79 -10.79 -14.99 4.43
C LEU A 79 -11.42 -15.40 5.77
N SER A 80 -10.86 -16.41 6.44
CA SER A 80 -11.33 -16.89 7.74
C SER A 80 -11.10 -15.85 8.84
N SER A 81 -9.89 -15.28 8.87
CA SER A 81 -9.53 -14.24 9.84
C SER A 81 -10.36 -12.96 9.65
N LEU A 82 -10.64 -12.58 8.39
CA LEU A 82 -11.51 -11.44 8.08
C LEU A 82 -12.97 -11.69 8.50
N VAL A 83 -13.52 -12.88 8.20
CA VAL A 83 -14.88 -13.26 8.61
C VAL A 83 -15.01 -13.22 10.13
N LYS A 84 -14.01 -13.73 10.86
CA LYS A 84 -14.00 -13.70 12.33
C LYS A 84 -13.99 -12.28 12.87
N TYR A 85 -13.13 -11.42 12.33
CA TYR A 85 -13.01 -10.03 12.80
C TYR A 85 -14.28 -9.22 12.54
N LEU A 86 -14.88 -9.37 11.35
CA LEU A 86 -16.14 -8.72 10.99
C LEU A 86 -17.30 -9.23 11.85
N SER A 87 -17.34 -10.53 12.17
CA SER A 87 -18.36 -11.11 13.05
C SER A 87 -18.27 -10.54 14.47
N GLU A 88 -17.07 -10.39 15.02
CA GLU A 88 -16.91 -9.77 16.35
C GLU A 88 -17.29 -8.29 16.38
N MET A 89 -16.96 -7.54 15.32
CA MET A 89 -17.40 -6.16 15.18
C MET A 89 -18.93 -6.05 15.15
N PHE A 90 -19.59 -6.91 14.38
CA PHE A 90 -21.04 -6.91 14.23
C PHE A 90 -21.74 -7.23 15.56
N LEU A 91 -21.23 -8.20 16.31
CA LEU A 91 -21.74 -8.56 17.64
C LEU A 91 -21.56 -7.43 18.66
N LYS A 92 -20.41 -6.73 18.65
CA LYS A 92 -20.22 -5.54 19.50
C LYS A 92 -21.18 -4.42 19.14
N LEU A 93 -21.41 -4.18 17.85
CA LEU A 93 -22.38 -3.17 17.40
C LEU A 93 -23.81 -3.50 17.83
N LEU A 94 -24.22 -4.77 17.71
CA LEU A 94 -25.51 -5.25 18.19
C LEU A 94 -25.64 -5.13 19.72
N GLY A 95 -24.60 -5.46 20.47
CA GLY A 95 -24.59 -5.31 21.94
C GLY A 95 -24.68 -3.85 22.40
N ILE A 96 -24.07 -2.91 21.66
CA ILE A 96 -24.21 -1.47 21.93
C ILE A 96 -25.64 -1.00 21.63
N VAL A 97 -26.23 -1.43 20.51
CA VAL A 97 -27.62 -1.11 20.14
C VAL A 97 -28.62 -1.67 21.16
N PHE A 98 -28.39 -2.86 21.71
CA PHE A 98 -29.23 -3.43 22.76
C PHE A 98 -29.15 -2.68 24.10
N ASN A 99 -27.98 -2.12 24.44
CA ASN A 99 -27.79 -1.33 25.67
C ASN A 99 -28.31 0.11 25.57
N GLU A 100 -28.62 0.63 24.38
CA GLU A 100 -29.28 1.95 24.21
C GLU A 100 -30.81 1.86 24.10
N LEU A 101 -31.37 0.64 24.01
CA LEU A 101 -32.82 0.40 23.86
C LEU A 101 -33.49 -0.13 25.15
N PHE A 102 -32.74 -0.31 26.25
CA PHE A 102 -33.22 -0.69 27.58
C PHE A 102 -32.56 0.17 28.65
#